data_AF-A0A7Y2I3P0-F1
#
_entry.id   AF-A0A7Y2I3P0-F1
#
_cell.length_a   1.000
_cell.length_b   1.000
_cell.length_c   1.000
_cell.angle_alpha   90.00
_cell.angle_beta   90.00
_cell.angle_gamma   90.00
#
_symmetry.space_group_name_H-M   'P 1'
#
loop_
_entity.id
_entity.type
_entity.pdbx_description
1 polymer ?
#
loop_
_entity_poly.entity_id
_entity_poly.type
_entity_poly.pdbx_seq_one_letter_code
_entity_poly.pdbx_strand_id
1 'polypeptide(L)' 'MELKKNQSALILEINDDGEIFVEVASSDHEGLTALLCQAIAVKLLGDEKFSSELMDMIEDDQ' A
#
# COMPACT_ATOMS: atom_id res chain seq x y z
N MET A 1 -11.42 -8.92 -7.52
CA MET A 1 -12.29 -8.65 -6.35
C MET A 1 -13.04 -7.35 -6.64
N GLU A 2 -14.32 -7.25 -6.32
CA GLU A 2 -15.08 -6.03 -6.52
C GLU A 2 -15.19 -5.26 -5.20
N LEU A 3 -14.66 -4.03 -5.16
CA LEU A 3 -14.67 -3.18 -3.96
C LEU A 3 -16.02 -2.48 -3.82
N LYS A 4 -16.54 -2.39 -2.58
CA LYS A 4 -17.74 -1.57 -2.30
C LYS A 4 -17.39 -0.09 -2.37
N LYS A 5 -18.42 0.75 -2.50
CA LYS A 5 -18.29 2.23 -2.62
C LYS A 5 -17.38 2.88 -1.56
N ASN A 6 -17.40 2.36 -0.33
CA ASN A 6 -16.65 2.90 0.80
C ASN A 6 -15.33 2.14 1.09
N GLN A 7 -14.93 1.23 0.20
CA GLN A 7 -13.73 0.43 0.35
C GLN A 7 -12.67 0.89 -0.65
N SER A 8 -11.44 0.96 -0.16
CA SER A 8 -10.23 1.13 -0.96
C SER A 8 -9.26 0.04 -0.54
N ALA A 9 -8.40 -0.39 -1.45
CA ALA A 9 -7.37 -1.37 -1.19
C ALA A 9 -6.01 -0.84 -1.64
N LEU A 10 -4.99 -1.10 -0.82
CA LEU A 10 -3.60 -1.02 -1.21
C LEU A 10 -3.21 -2.39 -1.79
N ILE A 11 -2.82 -2.42 -3.06
CA ILE A 11 -2.40 -3.63 -3.76
C ILE A 11 -0.88 -3.56 -3.85
N LEU A 12 -0.20 -4.56 -3.29
CA LEU A 12 1.24 -4.72 -3.43
C LEU A 12 1.51 -5.87 -4.39
N GLU A 13 2.36 -5.62 -5.37
CA GLU A 13 2.84 -6.61 -6.33
C GLU A 13 4.36 -6.63 -6.29
N ILE A 14 4.97 -7.81 -6.30
CA ILE A 14 6.40 -7.97 -6.44
C ILE A 14 6.68 -8.53 -7.83
N ASN A 15 7.56 -7.88 -8.58
CA ASN A 15 7.97 -8.39 -9.89
C ASN A 15 9.05 -9.49 -9.75
N ASP A 16 9.47 -10.05 -10.89
CA ASP A 16 10.50 -11.09 -10.93
C ASP A 16 11.88 -10.62 -10.43
N ASP A 17 12.13 -9.31 -10.43
CA ASP A 17 13.36 -8.69 -9.92
C ASP A 17 13.32 -8.41 -8.40
N GLY A 18 12.19 -8.69 -7.75
CA GLY A 18 11.98 -8.45 -6.32
C GLY A 18 11.59 -7.01 -5.97
N GLU A 19 11.27 -6.18 -6.97
CA GLU A 19 10.83 -4.80 -6.75
C GLU A 19 9.34 -4.76 -6.40
N ILE A 20 9.00 -3.97 -5.38
CA ILE A 20 7.63 -3.80 -4.90
C ILE A 20 6.96 -2.64 -5.64
N PHE A 21 5.82 -2.94 -6.26
CA PHE A 21 4.89 -1.99 -6.85
C PHE A 21 3.67 -1.84 -5.95
N VAL A 22 3.16 -0.61 -5.85
CA VAL A 22 2.03 -0.27 -4.99
C VAL A 22 0.98 0.45 -5.81
N GLU A 23 -0.24 -0.11 -5.83
CA GLU A 23 -1.40 0.47 -6.49
C GLU A 23 -2.53 0.71 -5.46
N VAL A 24 -3.34 1.75 -5.70
CA VAL A 24 -4.55 2.02 -4.92
C VAL A 24 -5.78 1.72 -5.76
N ALA A 25 -6.48 0.65 -5.44
CA ALA A 25 -7.78 0.35 -6.01
C ALA A 25 -8.89 1.01 -5.18
N SER A 26 -9.75 1.81 -5.82
CA SER A 26 -10.93 2.39 -5.19
C SER A 26 -12.02 2.64 -6.23
N SER A 27 -13.28 2.57 -5.82
CA SER A 27 -14.41 3.06 -6.61
C SER A 27 -14.66 4.57 -6.45
N ASP A 28 -14.05 5.19 -5.44
CA ASP A 28 -14.13 6.62 -5.14
C ASP A 28 -12.73 7.11 -4.72
N HIS A 29 -11.97 7.67 -5.66
CA HIS A 29 -10.59 8.09 -5.44
C HIS A 29 -10.45 9.38 -4.63
N GLU A 30 -11.55 10.12 -4.43
CA GLU A 30 -11.60 11.32 -3.58
C GLU A 30 -12.09 11.00 -2.16
N GLY A 31 -12.64 9.80 -1.96
CA GLY A 31 -13.07 9.31 -0.67
C GLY A 31 -11.92 9.16 0.33
N LEU A 32 -12.24 9.32 1.62
CA LEU A 32 -11.27 9.26 2.71
C LEU A 32 -10.41 7.98 2.69
N THR A 33 -11.01 6.83 2.39
CA THR A 33 -10.28 5.56 2.35
C THR A 33 -9.27 5.51 1.21
N ALA A 34 -9.58 6.11 0.06
CA ALA A 34 -8.66 6.17 -1.07
C ALA A 34 -7.51 7.15 -0.81
N LEU A 35 -7.83 8.33 -0.26
CA LEU A 35 -6.82 9.31 0.15
C LEU A 35 -5.87 8.75 1.21
N LEU A 36 -6.40 7.96 2.16
CA LEU A 36 -5.59 7.28 3.15
C LEU A 36 -4.68 6.21 2.50
N CYS A 37 -5.22 5.36 1.61
CA CYS A 37 -4.41 4.40 0.85
C CYS A 37 -3.32 5.09 0.02
N GLN A 38 -3.62 6.22 -0.63
CA GLN A 38 -2.64 7.01 -1.38
C GLN A 38 -1.54 7.58 -0.46
N ALA A 39 -1.90 8.13 0.69
CA ALA A 39 -0.92 8.64 1.66
C ALA A 39 0.00 7.53 2.17
N ILE A 40 -0.55 6.34 2.42
CA ILE A 40 0.23 5.15 2.81
C ILE A 40 1.15 4.72 1.66
N ALA A 41 0.66 4.66 0.41
CA ALA A 41 1.46 4.31 -0.76
C ALA A 41 2.66 5.27 -0.94
N VAL A 42 2.42 6.57 -0.81
CA VAL A 42 3.47 7.60 -0.90
C VAL A 42 4.50 7.42 0.22
N LYS A 43 4.06 7.12 1.45
CA LYS A 43 4.98 6.84 2.56
C LYS A 43 5.77 5.56 2.33
N LEU A 44 5.14 4.49 1.87
CA LEU A 44 5.80 3.22 1.63
C LEU A 44 6.89 3.34 0.55
N LEU A 45 6.65 4.08 -0.52
CA LEU A 45 7.59 4.21 -1.64
C LEU A 45 8.65 5.32 -1.43
N GLY A 46 8.33 6.36 -0.68
CA GLY A 46 9.15 7.57 -0.58
C GLY A 46 9.86 7.77 0.78
N ASP A 47 9.53 6.97 1.79
CA ASP A 47 10.09 7.07 3.14
C ASP A 47 10.79 5.75 3.50
N GLU A 48 12.09 5.67 3.20
CA GLU A 48 12.92 4.49 3.45
C GLU A 48 12.85 4.02 4.90
N LYS A 49 12.76 4.97 5.86
CA LYS A 49 12.66 4.63 7.28
C LYS A 49 11.35 3.90 7.57
N PHE A 50 10.22 4.44 7.09
CA PHE A 50 8.92 3.80 7.25
C PHE A 50 8.87 2.42 6.58
N SER A 51 9.41 2.29 5.37
CA SER A 51 9.50 1.01 4.69
C SER A 51 10.38 0.01 5.45
N SER A 52 11.53 0.44 5.96
CA SER A 52 12.42 -0.41 6.76
C SER A 52 11.74 -0.88 8.05
N GLU A 53 11.08 0.03 8.78
CA GLU A 53 10.34 -0.31 10.00
C GLU A 53 9.26 -1.36 9.74
N LEU A 54 8.56 -1.28 8.59
CA LEU A 54 7.59 -2.30 8.21
C LEU A 54 8.22 -3.64 7.86
N MET A 55 9.39 -3.66 7.21
CA MET A 55 10.11 -4.90 6.92
C MET A 55 10.62 -5.56 8.20
N ASP A 56 11.19 -4.77 9.11
CA ASP A 56 11.64 -5.25 10.43
C ASP A 56 10.48 -5.91 11.19
N MET A 57 9.29 -5.31 11.18
CA MET A 57 8.08 -5.88 11.80
C MET A 57 7.66 -7.23 11.18
N ILE A 58 7.88 -7.43 9.88
CA ILE A 58 7.53 -8.68 9.19
C ILE A 58 8.58 -9.77 9.48
N GLU A 59 9.86 -9.39 9.56
CA GLU A 59 10.96 -10.32 9.89
C GLU A 59 10.91 -10.79 11.34
N ASP A 60 10.50 -9.92 12.27
CA ASP A 60 10.31 -10.27 13.69
C ASP A 60 9.11 -11.23 13.92
N ASP A 61 8.16 -11.29 12.99
CA ASP A 61 6.96 -12.14 13.04
C ASP A 61 7.14 -13.53 12.35
N GLN A 62 8.34 -13.86 11.85
CA GLN A 62 8.70 -15.15 11.22
C GLN A 62 9.56 -16.05 12.13
#